data_AF-A0A9P6WLQ3-F1
#
_entry.id   AF-A0A9P6WLQ3-F1
#
_cell.length_a   1.000
_cell.length_b   1.000
_cell.length_c   1.000
_cell.angle_alpha   90.00
_cell.angle_beta   90.00
_cell.angle_gamma   90.00
#
_symmetry.space_group_name_H-M   'P 1'
#
loop_
_entity.id
_entity.type
_entity.pdbx_description
1 polymer ?
#
loop_
_entity_poly.entity_id
_entity_poly.type
_entity_poly.pdbx_seq_one_letter_code
_entity_poly.pdbx_strand_id
1 'polypeptide(L)'
;MKLTRSLCSNLLLIASTCYASKFKSQSDDQSSEIHIDPKCFKQDYQIHSTSDLNQISDCTVISGNVHVTHYDSDSLYLGSIKEIKGDLTVRNVSNLIRIEAYNLNSIGGSLELNTLNSLTTLSFPKLENIETLKWQVLPILTSVNLDSGIKTINSVIMSDTSLTGFGGFNVETLKTLNINNNRFLEIIESTVSEITGDLLVAANAKNIQVSLPNLTWVKSMTIKDVTSINLENLQIIEKNADFSNNKFKSLQLSKLKSTGDTLSIIKNKDLEELQFDQLSEVGGGLMIIDNDKVQNINFFPSLKSVGGAIEFHGDIDKNHFSNLKIIKGSAIMKSSSEEFDCSDWMKNEVGDVVRGGKVECGSGKSTSTEVVMVDESGERTQGEPGINDKNKNKNATKYGNSLFKSSGSKKDKCFTPLITVVFIHMFGFLLKCIF
;
A
#
# COMPACT_ATOMS: atom_id res chain seq x y z
N MET A 1 45.07 49.85 -29.46
CA MET A 1 45.45 49.15 -30.72
C MET A 1 44.32 48.17 -31.04
N LYS A 2 43.34 48.52 -31.89
CA LYS A 2 43.21 48.12 -33.33
C LYS A 2 43.41 46.60 -33.51
N LEU A 3 42.40 45.72 -33.55
CA LEU A 3 41.25 45.52 -34.46
C LEU A 3 41.68 45.02 -35.86
N THR A 4 41.18 43.84 -36.30
CA THR A 4 40.70 43.42 -37.66
C THR A 4 40.89 41.89 -37.91
N ARG A 5 39.81 41.11 -38.13
CA ARG A 5 39.12 40.71 -39.41
C ARG A 5 39.92 39.65 -40.22
N SER A 6 39.39 38.68 -40.98
CA SER A 6 38.04 38.24 -41.36
C SER A 6 38.15 37.12 -42.45
N LEU A 7 37.04 36.40 -42.70
CA LEU A 7 36.62 35.62 -43.90
C LEU A 7 37.12 34.17 -44.00
N CYS A 8 36.27 33.13 -44.03
CA CYS A 8 35.12 32.79 -44.89
C CYS A 8 35.51 32.44 -46.34
N SER A 9 35.18 31.19 -46.73
CA SER A 9 34.72 30.73 -48.05
C SER A 9 35.53 29.61 -48.73
N ASN A 10 34.75 28.68 -49.26
CA ASN A 10 34.97 27.72 -50.35
C ASN A 10 35.40 26.29 -49.98
N LEU A 11 34.54 25.28 -50.10
CA LEU A 11 33.83 24.70 -51.27
C LEU A 11 34.64 23.54 -51.89
N LEU A 12 34.11 22.33 -51.67
CA LEU A 12 34.02 21.19 -52.58
C LEU A 12 35.29 20.51 -53.13
N LEU A 13 35.33 19.19 -52.87
CA LEU A 13 35.27 18.08 -53.86
C LEU A 13 36.55 17.28 -54.22
N ILE A 14 36.42 15.99 -53.86
CA ILE A 14 36.75 14.72 -54.55
C ILE A 14 38.19 14.26 -54.80
N ALA A 15 38.48 13.15 -54.07
CA ALA A 15 38.74 11.79 -54.56
C ALA A 15 40.12 11.39 -55.11
N SER A 16 40.33 10.07 -54.92
CA SER A 16 41.34 9.15 -55.46
C SER A 16 42.72 9.23 -54.79
N THR A 17 43.37 8.16 -54.31
CA THR A 17 43.22 6.71 -54.51
C THR A 17 44.11 5.96 -53.50
N CYS A 18 43.71 4.72 -53.18
CA CYS A 18 44.49 3.54 -52.77
C CYS A 18 45.62 3.68 -51.72
N TYR A 19 45.50 2.94 -50.62
CA TYR A 19 46.40 1.81 -50.36
C TYR A 19 45.77 0.85 -49.35
N ALA A 20 45.65 -0.41 -49.77
CA ALA A 20 45.22 -1.52 -48.93
C ALA A 20 46.29 -1.86 -47.89
N SER A 21 45.90 -2.07 -46.64
CA SER A 21 46.65 -2.94 -45.74
C SER A 21 45.68 -3.76 -44.89
N LYS A 22 45.93 -5.08 -44.91
CA LYS A 22 45.17 -6.13 -44.24
C LYS A 22 45.12 -5.89 -42.73
N PHE A 23 43.93 -5.83 -42.16
CA PHE A 23 43.70 -6.24 -40.79
C PHE A 23 42.61 -7.30 -40.77
N LYS A 24 43.03 -8.52 -40.48
CA LYS A 24 42.17 -9.68 -40.24
C LYS A 24 41.81 -9.63 -38.76
N SER A 25 40.72 -8.96 -38.40
CA SER A 25 40.14 -9.06 -37.05
C SER A 25 39.17 -10.24 -37.05
N GLN A 26 39.65 -11.36 -36.54
CA GLN A 26 38.84 -12.51 -36.19
C GLN A 26 38.26 -12.20 -34.80
N SER A 27 37.00 -11.77 -34.76
CA SER A 27 36.21 -11.68 -33.54
C SER A 27 34.97 -12.56 -33.74
N ASP A 28 35.12 -13.83 -33.39
CA ASP A 28 33.98 -14.71 -33.13
C ASP A 28 33.33 -14.24 -31.82
N ASP A 29 32.48 -13.23 -31.91
CA ASP A 29 31.49 -12.92 -30.89
C ASP A 29 30.25 -13.77 -31.18
N GLN A 30 30.29 -15.04 -30.77
CA GLN A 30 29.10 -15.88 -30.75
C GLN A 30 28.23 -15.47 -29.56
N SER A 31 27.54 -14.34 -29.72
CA SER A 31 26.22 -14.20 -29.10
C SER A 31 25.34 -15.27 -29.75
N SER A 32 25.01 -16.32 -28.99
CA SER A 32 24.02 -17.29 -29.42
C SER A 32 22.68 -16.58 -29.45
N GLU A 33 22.29 -16.07 -30.62
CA GLU A 33 20.91 -15.65 -30.86
C GLU A 33 20.01 -16.85 -30.51
N ILE A 34 19.24 -16.71 -29.43
CA ILE A 34 18.26 -17.73 -29.03
C ILE A 34 17.28 -17.82 -30.19
N HIS A 35 17.42 -18.85 -31.02
CA HIS A 35 16.51 -19.10 -32.13
C HIS A 35 15.17 -19.58 -31.56
N ILE A 36 14.27 -18.65 -31.31
CA ILE A 36 12.89 -18.92 -30.90
C ILE A 36 12.13 -19.40 -32.14
N ASP A 37 11.50 -20.57 -32.07
CA ASP A 37 10.62 -21.05 -33.14
C ASP A 37 9.55 -19.98 -33.45
N PRO A 38 9.31 -19.63 -34.72
CA PRO A 38 8.30 -18.65 -35.10
C PRO A 38 6.92 -18.84 -34.43
N LYS A 39 6.49 -20.08 -34.16
CA LYS A 39 5.21 -20.32 -33.48
C LYS A 39 5.20 -19.88 -32.01
N CYS A 40 6.37 -19.75 -31.41
CA CYS A 40 6.61 -19.29 -30.04
C CYS A 40 6.88 -17.77 -29.98
N PHE A 41 6.77 -17.07 -31.11
CA PHE A 41 6.85 -15.61 -31.21
C PHE A 41 5.51 -15.00 -31.67
N LYS A 42 4.73 -14.50 -30.71
CA LYS A 42 3.42 -13.87 -30.96
C LYS A 42 3.07 -13.01 -29.76
N GLN A 43 2.47 -11.84 -30.00
CA GLN A 43 2.09 -10.93 -28.91
C GLN A 43 1.19 -11.59 -27.86
N ASP A 44 0.13 -12.31 -28.30
CA ASP A 44 -0.84 -12.94 -27.41
C ASP A 44 -1.23 -14.36 -27.88
N TYR A 45 -1.14 -15.31 -26.96
CA TYR A 45 -1.64 -16.67 -27.08
C TYR A 45 -2.95 -16.80 -26.32
N GLN A 46 -4.02 -17.18 -27.03
CA GLN A 46 -5.33 -17.41 -26.43
C GLN A 46 -5.52 -18.92 -26.30
N ILE A 47 -5.67 -19.40 -25.08
CA ILE A 47 -5.76 -20.81 -24.74
C ILE A 47 -7.15 -21.07 -24.16
N HIS A 48 -8.02 -21.67 -24.97
CA HIS A 48 -9.38 -22.06 -24.57
C HIS A 48 -9.55 -23.58 -24.45
N SER A 49 -8.60 -24.33 -24.98
CA SER A 49 -8.64 -25.79 -24.99
C SER A 49 -7.26 -26.41 -24.81
N THR A 50 -7.25 -27.70 -24.46
CA THR A 50 -6.04 -28.53 -24.52
C THR A 50 -5.38 -28.52 -25.90
N SER A 51 -6.17 -28.42 -26.99
CA SER A 51 -5.64 -28.34 -28.36
C SER A 51 -4.91 -27.04 -28.64
N ASP A 52 -5.34 -25.92 -28.05
CA ASP A 52 -4.63 -24.64 -28.18
C ASP A 52 -3.29 -24.69 -27.44
N LEU A 53 -3.29 -25.29 -26.24
CA LEU A 53 -2.08 -25.44 -25.43
C LEU A 53 -1.03 -26.32 -26.10
N ASN A 54 -1.46 -27.41 -26.75
CA ASN A 54 -0.57 -28.32 -27.47
C ASN A 54 0.18 -27.65 -28.63
N GLN A 55 -0.31 -26.52 -29.15
CA GLN A 55 0.39 -25.77 -30.22
C GLN A 55 1.64 -25.06 -29.71
N ILE A 56 1.73 -24.80 -28.39
CA ILE A 56 2.84 -24.08 -27.76
C ILE A 56 3.57 -24.89 -26.68
N SER A 57 3.08 -26.07 -26.32
CA SER A 57 3.59 -26.86 -25.19
C SER A 57 5.03 -27.37 -25.37
N ASP A 58 5.50 -27.44 -26.62
CA ASP A 58 6.88 -27.83 -26.99
C ASP A 58 7.82 -26.61 -27.14
N CYS A 59 7.29 -25.39 -27.04
CA CYS A 59 8.13 -24.20 -26.92
C CYS A 59 8.95 -24.27 -25.64
N THR A 60 10.23 -23.90 -25.73
CA THR A 60 11.07 -23.69 -24.53
C THR A 60 10.93 -22.26 -23.99
N VAL A 61 10.80 -21.28 -24.89
CA VAL A 61 10.62 -19.86 -24.55
C VAL A 61 9.41 -19.33 -25.32
N ILE A 62 8.49 -18.67 -24.64
CA ILE A 62 7.37 -17.95 -25.24
C ILE A 62 7.69 -16.46 -25.25
N SER A 63 7.80 -15.88 -26.44
CA SER A 63 7.95 -14.43 -26.62
C SER A 63 6.57 -13.80 -26.84
N GLY A 64 5.85 -13.58 -25.74
CA GLY A 64 4.48 -13.06 -25.73
C GLY A 64 3.76 -13.28 -24.40
N ASN A 65 2.48 -12.93 -24.37
CA ASN A 65 1.58 -13.18 -23.26
C ASN A 65 0.75 -14.44 -23.49
N VAL A 66 0.52 -15.23 -22.44
CA VAL A 66 -0.33 -16.42 -22.45
C VAL A 66 -1.60 -16.13 -21.66
N HIS A 67 -2.75 -16.21 -22.33
CA HIS A 67 -4.07 -15.97 -21.75
C HIS A 67 -4.89 -17.25 -21.79
N VAL A 68 -5.21 -17.79 -20.64
CA VAL A 68 -6.04 -18.97 -20.46
C VAL A 68 -7.41 -18.54 -19.96
N THR A 69 -8.44 -18.74 -20.77
CA THR A 69 -9.83 -18.39 -20.42
C THR A 69 -10.79 -19.43 -20.98
N HIS A 70 -11.89 -19.70 -20.29
CA HIS A 70 -12.88 -20.72 -20.72
C HIS A 70 -12.24 -22.09 -21.01
N TYR A 71 -11.20 -22.47 -20.27
CA TYR A 71 -10.40 -23.65 -20.56
C TYR A 71 -11.19 -24.95 -20.31
N ASP A 72 -11.22 -25.84 -21.30
CA ASP A 72 -12.09 -27.02 -21.35
C ASP A 72 -11.65 -28.21 -20.48
N SER A 73 -10.51 -28.11 -19.79
CA SER A 73 -9.94 -29.18 -18.97
C SER A 73 -9.79 -28.77 -17.51
N ASP A 74 -9.77 -29.77 -16.62
CA ASP A 74 -9.56 -29.59 -15.18
C ASP A 74 -8.08 -29.41 -14.80
N SER A 75 -7.17 -29.60 -15.76
CA SER A 75 -5.73 -29.61 -15.52
C SER A 75 -5.00 -28.82 -16.60
N LEU A 76 -4.28 -27.78 -16.20
CA LEU A 76 -3.45 -26.95 -17.07
C LEU A 76 -1.98 -27.33 -16.88
N TYR A 77 -1.37 -27.93 -17.90
CA TYR A 77 0.04 -28.34 -17.89
C TYR A 77 0.85 -27.60 -18.96
N LEU A 78 1.79 -26.75 -18.56
CA LEU A 78 2.57 -25.92 -19.50
C LEU A 78 3.72 -26.64 -20.21
N GLY A 79 3.87 -27.95 -20.05
CA GLY A 79 4.82 -28.73 -20.86
C GLY A 79 6.30 -28.39 -20.61
N SER A 80 7.03 -28.18 -21.72
CA SER A 80 8.47 -27.88 -21.70
C SER A 80 8.80 -26.40 -21.57
N ILE A 81 7.80 -25.53 -21.45
CA ILE A 81 8.00 -24.08 -21.36
C ILE A 81 8.83 -23.77 -20.11
N LYS A 82 9.98 -23.13 -20.33
CA LYS A 82 10.90 -22.67 -19.29
C LYS A 82 10.80 -21.18 -19.02
N GLU A 83 10.39 -20.41 -19.99
CA GLU A 83 10.30 -18.96 -19.87
C GLU A 83 9.12 -18.41 -20.66
N ILE A 84 8.38 -17.49 -20.04
CA ILE A 84 7.38 -16.65 -20.70
C ILE A 84 7.88 -15.21 -20.58
N LYS A 85 8.17 -14.54 -21.71
CA LYS A 85 8.70 -13.17 -21.70
C LYS A 85 7.66 -12.12 -21.30
N GLY A 86 6.37 -12.42 -21.50
CA GLY A 86 5.24 -11.56 -21.11
C GLY A 86 4.51 -12.07 -19.88
N ASP A 87 3.20 -11.89 -19.86
CA ASP A 87 2.29 -12.31 -18.79
C ASP A 87 1.82 -13.76 -18.94
N LEU A 88 1.54 -14.44 -17.82
CA LEU A 88 0.71 -15.64 -17.75
C LEU A 88 -0.57 -15.31 -16.99
N THR A 89 -1.68 -15.28 -17.70
CA THR A 89 -2.99 -14.92 -17.16
C THR A 89 -3.95 -16.09 -17.27
N VAL A 90 -4.52 -16.53 -16.15
CA VAL A 90 -5.55 -17.58 -16.09
C VAL A 90 -6.78 -17.00 -15.40
N ARG A 91 -7.88 -16.83 -16.14
CA ARG A 91 -9.10 -16.17 -15.62
C ARG A 91 -10.38 -16.92 -15.96
N ASN A 92 -11.33 -16.86 -15.03
CA ASN A 92 -12.70 -17.32 -15.24
C ASN A 92 -12.78 -18.78 -15.72
N VAL A 93 -11.96 -19.65 -15.13
CA VAL A 93 -11.96 -21.10 -15.41
C VAL A 93 -12.41 -21.85 -14.17
N SER A 94 -13.72 -22.05 -14.03
CA SER A 94 -14.33 -22.58 -12.81
C SER A 94 -14.13 -24.08 -12.62
N ASN A 95 -13.79 -24.83 -13.66
CA ASN A 95 -13.55 -26.28 -13.64
C ASN A 95 -12.07 -26.65 -13.42
N LEU A 96 -11.16 -25.67 -13.47
CA LEU A 96 -9.72 -25.92 -13.33
C LEU A 96 -9.37 -26.28 -11.89
N ILE A 97 -8.83 -27.48 -11.69
CA ILE A 97 -8.46 -28.04 -10.38
C ILE A 97 -6.97 -27.85 -10.11
N ARG A 98 -6.11 -27.98 -11.14
CA ARG A 98 -4.66 -27.87 -10.99
C ARG A 98 -3.99 -27.10 -12.12
N ILE A 99 -2.93 -26.37 -11.77
CA ILE A 99 -2.02 -25.72 -12.72
C ILE A 99 -0.61 -26.19 -12.40
N GLU A 100 0.08 -26.72 -13.41
CA GLU A 100 1.41 -27.32 -13.28
C GLU A 100 2.34 -26.80 -14.38
N ALA A 101 3.49 -26.25 -13.96
CA ALA A 101 4.54 -25.83 -14.86
C ALA A 101 5.92 -26.16 -14.27
N TYR A 102 6.23 -27.47 -14.22
CA TYR A 102 7.44 -28.02 -13.58
C TYR A 102 8.77 -27.51 -14.18
N ASN A 103 8.74 -26.94 -15.38
CA ASN A 103 9.92 -26.43 -16.07
C ASN A 103 10.00 -24.91 -16.09
N LEU A 104 8.94 -24.20 -15.70
CA LEU A 104 8.86 -22.75 -15.82
C LEU A 104 9.76 -22.09 -14.77
N ASN A 105 10.81 -21.42 -15.23
CA ASN A 105 11.79 -20.74 -14.41
C ASN A 105 11.51 -19.23 -14.29
N SER A 106 10.91 -18.62 -15.31
CA SER A 106 10.75 -17.16 -15.39
C SER A 106 9.46 -16.76 -16.10
N ILE A 107 8.79 -15.74 -15.56
CA ILE A 107 7.71 -14.98 -16.19
C ILE A 107 8.16 -13.51 -16.21
N GLY A 108 8.35 -12.93 -17.39
CA GLY A 108 8.86 -11.55 -17.51
C GLY A 108 7.86 -10.49 -17.02
N GLY A 109 6.56 -10.82 -17.02
CA GLY A 109 5.49 -9.97 -16.51
C GLY A 109 4.80 -10.56 -15.28
N SER A 110 3.48 -10.63 -15.35
CA SER A 110 2.59 -11.02 -14.27
C SER A 110 2.14 -12.48 -14.35
N LEU A 111 2.03 -13.14 -13.20
CA LEU A 111 1.26 -14.36 -13.01
C LEU A 111 -0.08 -13.97 -12.39
N GLU A 112 -1.09 -13.82 -13.23
CA GLU A 112 -2.44 -13.48 -12.80
C GLU A 112 -3.33 -14.72 -12.76
N LEU A 113 -3.79 -15.08 -11.56
CA LEU A 113 -4.79 -16.12 -11.34
C LEU A 113 -6.04 -15.47 -10.76
N ASN A 114 -7.14 -15.49 -11.51
CA ASN A 114 -8.36 -14.82 -11.11
C ASN A 114 -9.61 -15.66 -11.32
N THR A 115 -10.46 -15.75 -10.29
CA THR A 115 -11.76 -16.41 -10.38
C THR A 115 -11.63 -17.87 -10.81
N LEU A 116 -10.83 -18.65 -10.06
CA LEU A 116 -10.59 -20.07 -10.30
C LEU A 116 -11.19 -20.88 -9.14
N ASN A 117 -12.52 -21.00 -9.16
CA ASN A 117 -13.31 -21.48 -8.02
C ASN A 117 -13.03 -22.95 -7.62
N SER A 118 -12.48 -23.76 -8.52
CA SER A 118 -12.15 -25.16 -8.25
C SER A 118 -10.65 -25.41 -8.08
N LEU A 119 -9.80 -24.38 -8.17
CA LEU A 119 -8.35 -24.56 -8.15
C LEU A 119 -7.90 -24.94 -6.74
N THR A 120 -7.40 -26.17 -6.57
CA THR A 120 -6.88 -26.68 -5.30
C THR A 120 -5.37 -26.67 -5.23
N THR A 121 -4.70 -26.81 -6.38
CA THR A 121 -3.26 -27.06 -6.44
C THR A 121 -2.57 -26.21 -7.51
N LEU A 122 -1.45 -25.61 -7.11
CA LEU A 122 -0.56 -24.84 -7.96
C LEU A 122 0.87 -25.38 -7.82
N SER A 123 1.54 -25.70 -8.92
CA SER A 123 2.92 -26.22 -8.87
C SER A 123 3.84 -25.56 -9.89
N PHE A 124 4.79 -24.77 -9.38
CA PHE A 124 5.87 -24.11 -10.12
C PHE A 124 7.21 -24.29 -9.38
N PRO A 125 7.73 -25.51 -9.24
CA PRO A 125 8.88 -25.80 -8.38
C PRO A 125 10.20 -25.17 -8.82
N LYS A 126 10.29 -24.63 -10.05
CA LYS A 126 11.49 -23.97 -10.58
C LYS A 126 11.33 -22.47 -10.81
N LEU A 127 10.15 -21.91 -10.53
CA LEU A 127 9.89 -20.50 -10.78
C LEU A 127 10.70 -19.66 -9.80
N GLU A 128 11.59 -18.83 -10.34
CA GLU A 128 12.47 -17.98 -9.54
C GLU A 128 12.26 -16.49 -9.85
N ASN A 129 11.78 -16.15 -11.04
CA ASN A 129 11.71 -14.77 -11.51
C ASN A 129 10.31 -14.45 -12.02
N ILE A 130 9.73 -13.38 -11.48
CA ILE A 130 8.43 -12.88 -11.86
C ILE A 130 8.34 -11.39 -11.54
N GLU A 131 7.67 -10.57 -12.35
CA GLU A 131 7.50 -9.16 -11.98
C GLU A 131 6.37 -8.98 -10.94
N THR A 132 5.20 -9.59 -11.20
CA THR A 132 4.01 -9.44 -10.34
C THR A 132 3.29 -10.76 -10.13
N LEU A 133 3.03 -11.12 -8.87
CA LEU A 133 2.11 -12.20 -8.50
C LEU A 133 0.77 -11.59 -8.13
N LYS A 134 -0.30 -11.98 -8.84
CA LYS A 134 -1.66 -11.47 -8.61
C LYS A 134 -2.66 -12.60 -8.52
N TRP A 135 -3.03 -12.98 -7.31
CA TRP A 135 -3.93 -14.10 -7.02
C TRP A 135 -5.20 -13.59 -6.35
N GLN A 136 -6.34 -13.80 -6.99
CA GLN A 136 -7.61 -13.24 -6.52
C GLN A 136 -8.75 -14.21 -6.76
N VAL A 137 -9.58 -14.43 -5.75
CA VAL A 137 -10.76 -15.32 -5.84
C VAL A 137 -10.32 -16.75 -6.19
N LEU A 138 -9.59 -17.36 -5.25
CA LEU A 138 -9.09 -18.74 -5.30
C LEU A 138 -9.57 -19.49 -4.05
N PRO A 139 -10.89 -19.64 -3.84
CA PRO A 139 -11.50 -19.91 -2.55
C PRO A 139 -11.17 -21.29 -1.97
N ILE A 140 -10.61 -22.21 -2.76
CA ILE A 140 -10.21 -23.55 -2.29
C ILE A 140 -8.76 -23.88 -2.62
N LEU A 141 -7.94 -22.87 -2.96
CA LEU A 141 -6.50 -23.08 -3.16
C LEU A 141 -5.84 -23.31 -1.81
N THR A 142 -5.37 -24.53 -1.59
CA THR A 142 -4.74 -24.94 -0.32
C THR A 142 -3.30 -25.42 -0.50
N SER A 143 -2.88 -25.77 -1.72
CA SER A 143 -1.54 -26.31 -1.99
C SER A 143 -0.84 -25.50 -3.07
N VAL A 144 0.27 -24.86 -2.69
CA VAL A 144 1.15 -24.11 -3.59
C VAL A 144 2.57 -24.66 -3.45
N ASN A 145 3.15 -25.10 -4.55
CA ASN A 145 4.56 -25.48 -4.62
C ASN A 145 5.34 -24.40 -5.38
N LEU A 146 6.28 -23.78 -4.68
CA LEU A 146 7.29 -22.83 -5.17
C LEU A 146 8.67 -23.23 -4.62
N ASP A 147 9.06 -24.51 -4.77
CA ASP A 147 10.22 -25.12 -4.10
C ASP A 147 11.55 -24.36 -4.29
N SER A 148 11.79 -23.74 -5.45
CA SER A 148 12.99 -22.92 -5.70
C SER A 148 13.01 -21.60 -4.93
N GLY A 149 11.84 -21.11 -4.51
CA GLY A 149 11.64 -19.76 -4.02
C GLY A 149 11.75 -18.71 -5.13
N ILE A 150 10.91 -17.68 -5.03
CA ILE A 150 10.96 -16.50 -5.88
C ILE A 150 12.11 -15.61 -5.43
N LYS A 151 13.10 -15.42 -6.30
CA LYS A 151 14.30 -14.61 -6.08
C LYS A 151 14.12 -13.17 -6.55
N THR A 152 13.31 -12.96 -7.58
CA THR A 152 12.97 -11.62 -8.08
C THR A 152 11.46 -11.49 -8.19
N ILE A 153 10.92 -10.48 -7.50
CA ILE A 153 9.51 -10.08 -7.55
C ILE A 153 9.38 -8.63 -7.12
N ASN A 154 8.52 -7.89 -7.81
CA ASN A 154 8.27 -6.49 -7.50
C ASN A 154 6.92 -6.29 -6.80
N SER A 155 5.92 -7.13 -7.04
CA SER A 155 4.59 -6.96 -6.42
C SER A 155 3.90 -8.27 -6.10
N VAL A 156 3.33 -8.35 -4.89
CA VAL A 156 2.48 -9.44 -4.43
C VAL A 156 1.11 -8.88 -4.11
N ILE A 157 0.09 -9.37 -4.80
CA ILE A 157 -1.32 -9.04 -4.58
C ILE A 157 -2.09 -10.35 -4.39
N MET A 158 -2.60 -10.58 -3.19
CA MET A 158 -3.28 -11.82 -2.83
C MET A 158 -4.58 -11.56 -2.07
N SER A 159 -5.69 -11.99 -2.64
CA SER A 159 -6.98 -11.94 -1.96
C SER A 159 -7.88 -13.15 -2.19
N ASP A 160 -8.73 -13.42 -1.20
CA ASP A 160 -9.79 -14.43 -1.27
C ASP A 160 -9.25 -15.84 -1.59
N THR A 161 -8.17 -16.22 -0.91
CA THR A 161 -7.57 -17.56 -0.99
C THR A 161 -7.82 -18.38 0.27
N SER A 162 -7.62 -19.70 0.19
CA SER A 162 -7.67 -20.63 1.33
C SER A 162 -6.30 -21.09 1.82
N LEU A 163 -5.26 -20.31 1.51
CA LEU A 163 -3.90 -20.57 1.98
C LEU A 163 -3.82 -20.31 3.49
N THR A 164 -3.06 -21.16 4.19
CA THR A 164 -2.81 -21.02 5.65
C THR A 164 -1.51 -20.29 5.96
N GLY A 165 -0.56 -20.35 5.05
CA GLY A 165 0.68 -19.58 5.06
C GLY A 165 1.00 -19.14 3.64
N PHE A 166 1.71 -18.02 3.53
CA PHE A 166 2.26 -17.57 2.26
C PHE A 166 3.69 -17.08 2.49
N GLY A 167 4.62 -17.70 1.79
CA GLY A 167 6.05 -17.40 1.84
C GLY A 167 6.68 -17.81 0.52
N GLY A 168 8.01 -17.97 0.52
CA GLY A 168 8.73 -18.39 -0.68
C GLY A 168 9.13 -17.24 -1.59
N PHE A 169 9.21 -16.01 -1.08
CA PHE A 169 9.93 -14.92 -1.73
C PHE A 169 10.88 -14.26 -0.73
N ASN A 170 12.15 -14.19 -1.08
CA ASN A 170 13.21 -13.56 -0.28
C ASN A 170 13.82 -12.45 -1.14
N VAL A 171 13.23 -11.25 -1.05
CA VAL A 171 13.62 -10.10 -1.87
C VAL A 171 14.01 -8.93 -0.97
N GLU A 172 14.86 -8.05 -1.50
CA GLU A 172 15.27 -6.83 -0.80
C GLU A 172 14.21 -5.73 -0.91
N THR A 173 13.62 -5.57 -2.09
CA THR A 173 12.66 -4.50 -2.38
C THR A 173 11.40 -5.05 -3.00
N LEU A 174 10.25 -4.53 -2.56
CA LEU A 174 8.96 -4.66 -3.24
C LEU A 174 8.42 -3.27 -3.58
N LYS A 175 7.61 -3.19 -4.62
CA LYS A 175 6.70 -2.07 -4.84
C LYS A 175 5.39 -2.23 -4.10
N THR A 176 4.84 -3.43 -4.02
CA THR A 176 3.54 -3.63 -3.38
C THR A 176 3.49 -4.97 -2.68
N LEU A 177 3.04 -4.95 -1.42
CA LEU A 177 2.69 -6.14 -0.66
C LEU A 177 1.26 -5.96 -0.16
N ASN A 178 0.30 -6.51 -0.89
CA ASN A 178 -1.11 -6.40 -0.59
C ASN A 178 -1.72 -7.79 -0.37
N ILE A 179 -1.93 -8.14 0.90
CA ILE A 179 -2.48 -9.43 1.31
C ILE A 179 -3.73 -9.18 2.15
N ASN A 180 -4.91 -9.44 1.56
CA ASN A 180 -6.17 -9.14 2.20
C ASN A 180 -7.25 -10.21 1.96
N ASN A 181 -8.27 -10.29 2.83
CA ASN A 181 -9.41 -11.19 2.66
C ASN A 181 -9.04 -12.69 2.59
N ASN A 182 -7.91 -13.12 3.18
CA ASN A 182 -7.52 -14.53 3.24
C ASN A 182 -7.89 -15.13 4.60
N ARG A 183 -9.11 -15.67 4.70
CA ARG A 183 -9.73 -16.11 5.97
C ARG A 183 -8.91 -17.12 6.77
N PHE A 184 -8.08 -17.91 6.09
CA PHE A 184 -7.30 -18.99 6.70
C PHE A 184 -5.80 -18.66 6.82
N LEU A 185 -5.35 -17.51 6.28
CA LEU A 185 -3.94 -17.14 6.26
C LEU A 185 -3.49 -16.61 7.63
N GLU A 186 -2.69 -17.40 8.35
CA GLU A 186 -2.29 -17.13 9.73
C GLU A 186 -0.91 -16.47 9.85
N ILE A 187 -0.06 -16.62 8.84
CA ILE A 187 1.34 -16.17 8.89
C ILE A 187 1.72 -15.45 7.60
N ILE A 188 2.29 -14.24 7.76
CA ILE A 188 3.00 -13.51 6.71
C ILE A 188 4.40 -13.20 7.25
N GLU A 189 5.42 -13.76 6.61
CA GLU A 189 6.83 -13.53 6.96
C GLU A 189 7.62 -13.16 5.71
N SER A 190 8.46 -12.14 5.81
CA SER A 190 9.34 -11.75 4.72
C SER A 190 10.58 -11.03 5.23
N THR A 191 11.68 -11.19 4.49
CA THR A 191 12.96 -10.48 4.73
C THR A 191 13.07 -9.15 4.00
N VAL A 192 11.97 -8.67 3.39
CA VAL A 192 11.96 -7.42 2.62
C VAL A 192 12.45 -6.24 3.44
N SER A 193 13.37 -5.47 2.84
CA SER A 193 14.01 -4.31 3.46
C SER A 193 13.28 -3.01 3.12
N GLU A 194 12.70 -2.92 1.92
CA GLU A 194 12.02 -1.73 1.44
C GLU A 194 10.72 -2.04 0.69
N ILE A 195 9.65 -1.30 0.97
CA ILE A 195 8.40 -1.35 0.20
C ILE A 195 8.14 0.04 -0.42
N THR A 196 8.50 0.20 -1.70
CA THR A 196 8.47 1.46 -2.48
C THR A 196 7.06 2.00 -2.80
N GLY A 197 6.03 1.21 -2.49
CA GLY A 197 4.61 1.56 -2.62
C GLY A 197 3.81 1.12 -1.40
N ASP A 198 2.73 0.38 -1.60
CA ASP A 198 1.78 0.10 -0.53
C ASP A 198 2.05 -1.26 0.15
N LEU A 199 2.10 -1.21 1.48
CA LEU A 199 1.96 -2.37 2.37
C LEU A 199 0.52 -2.41 2.91
N LEU A 200 -0.28 -3.37 2.47
CA LEU A 200 -1.65 -3.58 2.97
C LEU A 200 -1.80 -4.99 3.52
N VAL A 201 -2.12 -5.09 4.80
CA VAL A 201 -2.56 -6.33 5.45
C VAL A 201 -3.89 -6.07 6.14
N ALA A 202 -4.96 -6.74 5.70
CA ALA A 202 -6.31 -6.53 6.25
C ALA A 202 -7.20 -7.76 6.06
N ALA A 203 -8.18 -7.97 6.95
CA ALA A 203 -9.22 -8.99 6.79
C ALA A 203 -8.71 -10.43 6.50
N ASN A 204 -7.54 -10.81 7.03
CA ASN A 204 -7.02 -12.17 6.93
C ASN A 204 -7.46 -13.04 8.13
N ALA A 205 -6.79 -14.15 8.42
CA ALA A 205 -7.17 -15.00 9.53
C ALA A 205 -7.19 -14.24 10.86
N LYS A 206 -8.09 -14.66 11.75
CA LYS A 206 -8.37 -13.95 13.00
C LYS A 206 -7.12 -13.79 13.88
N ASN A 207 -6.21 -14.76 13.81
CA ASN A 207 -4.95 -14.93 14.55
C ASN A 207 -3.71 -14.56 13.71
N ILE A 208 -3.87 -13.81 12.61
CA ILE A 208 -2.75 -13.52 11.72
C ILE A 208 -1.57 -12.84 12.43
N GLN A 209 -0.38 -13.34 12.15
CA GLN A 209 0.90 -12.82 12.61
C GLN A 209 1.69 -12.31 11.40
N VAL A 210 2.21 -11.08 11.51
CA VAL A 210 2.97 -10.42 10.45
C VAL A 210 4.38 -10.14 10.96
N SER A 211 5.40 -10.68 10.29
CA SER A 211 6.80 -10.43 10.65
C SER A 211 7.58 -9.92 9.45
N LEU A 212 7.98 -8.65 9.52
CA LEU A 212 8.81 -7.98 8.51
C LEU A 212 10.03 -7.36 9.23
N PRO A 213 10.87 -8.18 9.90
CA PRO A 213 11.90 -7.70 10.82
C PRO A 213 12.95 -6.84 10.12
N ASN A 214 13.19 -7.05 8.82
CA ASN A 214 14.21 -6.30 8.08
C ASN A 214 13.68 -5.01 7.44
N LEU A 215 12.36 -4.77 7.48
CA LEU A 215 11.77 -3.62 6.80
C LEU A 215 12.27 -2.33 7.45
N THR A 216 13.00 -1.52 6.69
CA THR A 216 13.53 -0.23 7.15
C THR A 216 12.79 0.96 6.57
N TRP A 217 12.17 0.80 5.40
CA TRP A 217 11.50 1.87 4.69
C TRP A 217 10.20 1.38 4.04
N VAL A 218 9.13 2.14 4.17
CA VAL A 218 7.86 1.90 3.46
C VAL A 218 7.27 3.23 2.97
N LYS A 219 6.69 3.24 1.78
CA LYS A 219 6.06 4.45 1.27
C LYS A 219 4.73 4.71 1.97
N SER A 220 3.85 3.71 2.02
CA SER A 220 2.56 3.80 2.70
C SER A 220 2.17 2.44 3.27
N MET A 221 1.58 2.43 4.46
CA MET A 221 1.18 1.20 5.11
C MET A 221 -0.21 1.27 5.73
N THR A 222 -0.94 0.17 5.66
CA THR A 222 -2.23 -0.05 6.31
C THR A 222 -2.26 -1.44 6.90
N ILE A 223 -2.30 -1.51 8.23
CA ILE A 223 -2.29 -2.73 9.02
C ILE A 223 -3.59 -2.81 9.80
N LYS A 224 -4.41 -3.80 9.47
CA LYS A 224 -5.75 -3.97 10.03
C LYS A 224 -6.05 -5.42 10.38
N ASP A 225 -6.78 -5.60 11.47
CA ASP A 225 -7.22 -6.90 11.96
C ASP A 225 -6.07 -7.88 12.31
N VAL A 226 -4.85 -7.38 12.52
CA VAL A 226 -3.65 -8.17 12.80
C VAL A 226 -3.50 -8.48 14.29
N THR A 227 -3.05 -9.70 14.63
CA THR A 227 -2.89 -10.16 16.01
C THR A 227 -1.49 -9.94 16.57
N SER A 228 -0.46 -10.02 15.73
CA SER A 228 0.92 -9.73 16.11
C SER A 228 1.64 -9.09 14.93
N ILE A 229 2.49 -8.10 15.20
CA ILE A 229 3.27 -7.42 14.17
C ILE A 229 4.72 -7.21 14.64
N ASN A 230 5.69 -7.57 13.80
CA ASN A 230 7.10 -7.25 13.99
C ASN A 230 7.59 -6.33 12.88
N LEU A 231 7.97 -5.11 13.28
CA LEU A 231 8.51 -4.03 12.44
C LEU A 231 9.71 -3.35 13.13
N GLU A 232 10.48 -4.11 13.91
CA GLU A 232 11.50 -3.57 14.83
C GLU A 232 12.58 -2.69 14.17
N ASN A 233 12.84 -2.89 12.87
CA ASN A 233 13.82 -2.12 12.10
C ASN A 233 13.22 -1.00 11.25
N LEU A 234 11.91 -0.75 11.31
CA LEU A 234 11.27 0.27 10.51
C LEU A 234 11.76 1.67 10.94
N GLN A 235 12.34 2.40 9.99
CA GLN A 235 12.96 3.70 10.24
C GLN A 235 12.20 4.86 9.59
N ILE A 236 11.61 4.65 8.41
CA ILE A 236 10.96 5.72 7.64
C ILE A 236 9.64 5.21 7.06
N ILE A 237 8.59 6.00 7.26
CA ILE A 237 7.34 5.91 6.50
C ILE A 237 7.25 7.16 5.62
N GLU A 238 7.39 7.03 4.31
CA GLU A 238 7.46 8.20 3.40
C GLU A 238 6.16 9.02 3.43
N LYS A 239 5.01 8.36 3.56
CA LYS A 239 3.69 9.00 3.58
C LYS A 239 2.89 8.57 4.80
N ASN A 240 1.89 7.72 4.63
CA ASN A 240 0.89 7.44 5.66
C ASN A 240 1.11 6.07 6.31
N ALA A 241 0.83 5.97 7.61
CA ALA A 241 0.69 4.72 8.33
C ALA A 241 -0.65 4.67 9.06
N ASP A 242 -1.45 3.65 8.77
CA ASP A 242 -2.68 3.33 9.48
C ASP A 242 -2.56 1.99 10.21
N PHE A 243 -2.64 2.02 11.53
CA PHE A 243 -2.79 0.86 12.40
C PHE A 243 -4.20 0.89 12.97
N SER A 244 -5.15 0.20 12.31
CA SER A 244 -6.55 0.25 12.72
C SER A 244 -7.21 -1.11 12.98
N ASN A 245 -7.96 -1.20 14.09
CA ASN A 245 -8.72 -2.39 14.48
C ASN A 245 -7.85 -3.65 14.68
N ASN A 246 -6.61 -3.48 15.11
CA ASN A 246 -5.73 -4.61 15.42
C ASN A 246 -5.99 -5.17 16.82
N LYS A 247 -5.50 -6.40 17.02
CA LYS A 247 -5.59 -7.17 18.27
C LYS A 247 -4.24 -7.36 18.95
N PHE A 248 -3.17 -6.81 18.38
CA PHE A 248 -1.86 -6.83 19.04
C PHE A 248 -1.90 -5.99 20.33
N LYS A 249 -1.16 -6.45 21.34
CA LYS A 249 -1.04 -5.76 22.64
C LYS A 249 0.06 -4.70 22.67
N SER A 250 1.05 -4.82 21.80
CA SER A 250 2.17 -3.91 21.72
C SER A 250 2.43 -3.47 20.29
N LEU A 251 2.86 -2.22 20.12
CA LEU A 251 3.37 -1.66 18.88
C LEU A 251 4.73 -1.01 19.14
N GLN A 252 5.80 -1.71 18.76
CA GLN A 252 7.18 -1.28 18.99
C GLN A 252 7.79 -0.79 17.68
N LEU A 253 7.99 0.52 17.58
CA LEU A 253 8.57 1.22 16.44
C LEU A 253 9.69 2.14 16.94
N SER A 254 10.55 1.65 17.84
CA SER A 254 11.60 2.44 18.49
C SER A 254 12.63 3.04 17.54
N LYS A 255 12.81 2.47 16.34
CA LYS A 255 13.73 2.97 15.31
C LYS A 255 13.05 3.91 14.30
N LEU A 256 11.74 4.10 14.36
CA LEU A 256 11.01 4.96 13.45
C LEU A 256 11.42 6.42 13.71
N LYS A 257 11.99 7.07 12.70
CA LYS A 257 12.53 8.44 12.79
C LYS A 257 11.51 9.49 12.34
N SER A 258 10.75 9.18 11.29
CA SER A 258 9.77 10.10 10.70
C SER A 258 8.64 9.37 9.98
N THR A 259 7.50 10.06 9.90
CA THR A 259 6.39 9.75 8.98
C THR A 259 6.12 11.00 8.14
N GLY A 260 5.91 10.88 6.82
CA GLY A 260 5.78 12.06 5.96
C GLY A 260 4.39 12.70 5.98
N ASP A 261 3.32 11.90 6.06
CA ASP A 261 1.95 12.37 6.15
C ASP A 261 1.35 11.96 7.51
N THR A 262 0.28 11.16 7.52
CA THR A 262 -0.48 10.87 8.75
C THR A 262 -0.02 9.57 9.41
N LEU A 263 0.20 9.62 10.73
CA LEU A 263 0.32 8.45 11.58
C LEU A 263 -1.01 8.25 12.35
N SER A 264 -1.71 7.17 12.05
CA SER A 264 -3.00 6.81 12.66
C SER A 264 -2.89 5.52 13.47
N ILE A 265 -3.29 5.58 14.73
CA ILE A 265 -3.41 4.43 15.64
C ILE A 265 -4.83 4.43 16.18
N ILE A 266 -5.70 3.61 15.60
CA ILE A 266 -7.15 3.75 15.75
C ILE A 266 -7.82 2.43 16.13
N LYS A 267 -8.65 2.42 17.18
CA LYS A 267 -9.50 1.27 17.54
C LYS A 267 -8.73 -0.03 17.82
N ASN A 268 -7.49 0.05 18.30
CA ASN A 268 -6.73 -1.12 18.73
C ASN A 268 -7.05 -1.41 20.20
N LYS A 269 -8.17 -2.10 20.46
CA LYS A 269 -8.74 -2.23 21.81
C LYS A 269 -7.88 -2.96 22.82
N ASP A 270 -7.01 -3.85 22.34
CA ASP A 270 -6.10 -4.63 23.17
C ASP A 270 -4.71 -4.01 23.32
N LEU A 271 -4.46 -2.88 22.65
CA LEU A 271 -3.16 -2.20 22.63
C LEU A 271 -2.88 -1.54 23.99
N GLU A 272 -1.82 -1.98 24.65
CA GLU A 272 -1.39 -1.54 25.98
C GLU A 272 -0.05 -0.81 25.90
N GLU A 273 0.86 -1.27 25.05
CA GLU A 273 2.24 -0.77 24.98
C GLU A 273 2.55 -0.16 23.61
N LEU A 274 3.05 1.06 23.60
CA LEU A 274 3.54 1.73 22.39
C LEU A 274 4.94 2.28 22.64
N GLN A 275 5.80 2.19 21.62
CA GLN A 275 7.16 2.74 21.70
C GLN A 275 7.55 3.40 20.37
N PHE A 276 7.82 4.71 20.42
CA PHE A 276 8.23 5.54 19.27
C PHE A 276 9.44 6.40 19.66
N ASP A 277 10.46 5.78 20.24
CA ASP A 277 11.56 6.46 20.92
C ASP A 277 12.32 7.44 20.03
N GLN A 278 12.51 7.12 18.75
CA GLN A 278 13.25 7.94 17.79
C GLN A 278 12.36 8.82 16.90
N LEU A 279 11.03 8.75 17.04
CA LEU A 279 10.12 9.48 16.15
C LEU A 279 10.23 10.96 16.45
N SER A 280 10.80 11.71 15.51
CA SER A 280 11.08 13.13 15.67
C SER A 280 10.11 14.03 14.90
N GLU A 281 9.50 13.51 13.84
CA GLU A 281 8.64 14.27 12.94
C GLU A 281 7.48 13.43 12.40
N VAL A 282 6.28 14.03 12.42
CA VAL A 282 5.11 13.59 11.69
C VAL A 282 4.74 14.71 10.73
N GLY A 283 4.98 14.55 9.43
CA GLY A 283 4.83 15.64 8.46
C GLY A 283 3.37 16.03 8.19
N GLY A 284 2.42 15.12 8.44
CA GLY A 284 0.97 15.36 8.41
C GLY A 284 0.34 15.26 9.81
N GLY A 285 -0.74 14.51 9.94
CA GLY A 285 -1.51 14.40 11.19
C GLY A 285 -1.04 13.27 12.12
N LEU A 286 -1.23 13.45 13.42
CA LEU A 286 -1.03 12.39 14.42
C LEU A 286 -2.37 12.07 15.10
N MET A 287 -2.88 10.86 14.87
CA MET A 287 -4.21 10.44 15.33
C MET A 287 -4.09 9.24 16.27
N ILE A 288 -4.53 9.41 17.53
CA ILE A 288 -4.61 8.34 18.54
C ILE A 288 -6.06 8.26 19.01
N ILE A 289 -6.84 7.35 18.45
CA ILE A 289 -8.30 7.37 18.59
C ILE A 289 -8.82 6.01 19.05
N ASP A 290 -9.63 5.99 20.11
CA ASP A 290 -10.37 4.81 20.57
C ASP A 290 -9.47 3.58 20.89
N ASN A 291 -8.28 3.80 21.46
CA ASN A 291 -7.44 2.71 21.96
C ASN A 291 -7.73 2.51 23.45
N ASP A 292 -8.73 1.68 23.75
CA ASP A 292 -9.40 1.58 25.07
C ASP A 292 -8.46 1.37 26.28
N LYS A 293 -7.24 0.83 26.09
CA LYS A 293 -6.25 0.59 27.15
C LYS A 293 -5.09 1.59 27.18
N VAL A 294 -5.06 2.55 26.26
CA VAL A 294 -4.02 3.58 26.18
C VAL A 294 -4.48 4.83 26.95
N GLN A 295 -4.26 4.81 28.26
CA GLN A 295 -4.65 5.92 29.15
C GLN A 295 -3.61 7.06 29.19
N ASN A 296 -2.36 6.76 28.82
CA ASN A 296 -1.25 7.71 28.91
C ASN A 296 -0.54 7.81 27.56
N ILE A 297 -0.47 9.02 27.00
CA ILE A 297 0.27 9.30 25.77
C ILE A 297 1.62 9.93 26.13
N ASN A 298 2.62 9.09 26.39
CA ASN A 298 3.99 9.49 26.77
C ASN A 298 5.07 8.74 25.96
N PHE A 299 4.67 8.00 24.93
CA PHE A 299 5.52 7.12 24.13
C PHE A 299 6.21 7.82 22.93
N PHE A 300 6.16 9.16 22.89
CA PHE A 300 6.79 10.01 21.86
C PHE A 300 7.87 10.94 22.45
N PRO A 301 8.91 10.42 23.12
CA PRO A 301 9.87 11.26 23.84
C PRO A 301 10.68 12.18 22.92
N SER A 302 10.91 11.78 21.66
CA SER A 302 11.72 12.55 20.70
C SER A 302 10.93 13.44 19.75
N LEU A 303 9.59 13.44 19.81
CA LEU A 303 8.74 14.13 18.83
C LEU A 303 8.92 15.65 18.95
N LYS A 304 9.34 16.29 17.85
CA LYS A 304 9.63 17.73 17.77
C LYS A 304 8.58 18.51 17.00
N SER A 305 7.98 17.90 15.98
CA SER A 305 7.04 18.59 15.10
C SER A 305 5.95 17.68 14.54
N VAL A 306 4.75 18.25 14.46
CA VAL A 306 3.61 17.72 13.70
C VAL A 306 3.23 18.74 12.63
N GLY A 307 3.31 18.36 11.36
CA GLY A 307 3.07 19.27 10.23
C GLY A 307 1.59 19.49 9.89
N GLY A 308 0.71 18.66 10.46
CA GLY A 308 -0.75 18.80 10.43
C GLY A 308 -1.33 18.93 11.83
N ALA A 309 -2.49 18.31 12.06
CA ALA A 309 -3.20 18.34 13.34
C ALA A 309 -2.84 17.13 14.24
N ILE A 310 -2.97 17.30 15.55
CA ILE A 310 -3.09 16.18 16.48
C ILE A 310 -4.55 15.95 16.84
N GLU A 311 -4.99 14.70 16.86
CA GLU A 311 -6.36 14.32 17.24
C GLU A 311 -6.33 13.11 18.17
N PHE A 312 -6.68 13.32 19.44
CA PHE A 312 -6.65 12.31 20.49
C PHE A 312 -8.03 12.12 21.10
N HIS A 313 -8.59 10.92 20.93
CA HIS A 313 -9.89 10.56 21.46
C HIS A 313 -9.82 9.24 22.25
N GLY A 314 -10.48 9.17 23.39
CA GLY A 314 -10.59 7.93 24.17
C GLY A 314 -10.55 8.17 25.68
N ASP A 315 -10.27 7.12 26.44
CA ASP A 315 -10.15 7.19 27.90
C ASP A 315 -8.73 7.58 28.32
N ILE A 316 -8.35 8.81 27.99
CA ILE A 316 -6.98 9.32 28.16
C ILE A 316 -6.91 10.15 29.43
N ASP A 317 -6.09 9.75 30.39
CA ASP A 317 -5.90 10.47 31.65
C ASP A 317 -4.92 11.64 31.50
N LYS A 318 -3.90 11.48 30.65
CA LYS A 318 -2.89 12.50 30.36
C LYS A 318 -2.09 12.21 29.09
N ASN A 319 -1.48 13.26 28.54
CA ASN A 319 -0.41 13.17 27.58
C ASN A 319 0.76 14.07 28.01
N HIS A 320 1.96 13.75 27.56
CA HIS A 320 3.12 14.61 27.76
C HIS A 320 4.04 14.56 26.55
N PHE A 321 4.44 15.73 26.05
CA PHE A 321 5.45 15.86 24.99
C PHE A 321 6.66 16.66 25.45
N SER A 322 7.76 15.96 25.77
CA SER A 322 8.95 16.62 26.33
C SER A 322 9.70 17.52 25.35
N ASN A 323 9.61 17.24 24.05
CA ASN A 323 10.42 17.90 23.00
C ASN A 323 9.59 18.56 21.90
N LEU A 324 8.26 18.53 21.99
CA LEU A 324 7.39 19.06 20.95
C LEU A 324 7.49 20.58 20.90
N LYS A 325 7.79 21.11 19.71
CA LYS A 325 8.00 22.55 19.49
C LYS A 325 6.90 23.18 18.67
N ILE A 326 6.32 22.41 17.74
CA ILE A 326 5.35 22.95 16.80
C ILE A 326 4.32 21.92 16.34
N ILE A 327 3.07 22.35 16.30
CA ILE A 327 1.95 21.72 15.59
C ILE A 327 1.45 22.77 14.59
N LYS A 328 1.55 22.52 13.29
CA LYS A 328 1.13 23.50 12.25
C LYS A 328 -0.37 23.48 11.95
N GLY A 329 -1.10 22.56 12.57
CA GLY A 329 -2.54 22.43 12.47
C GLY A 329 -3.22 22.54 13.84
N SER A 330 -4.42 21.97 13.95
CA SER A 330 -5.19 22.00 15.20
C SER A 330 -4.68 20.96 16.22
N ALA A 331 -4.94 21.22 17.50
CA ALA A 331 -4.80 20.23 18.55
C ALA A 331 -6.18 19.92 19.11
N ILE A 332 -6.62 18.67 18.98
CA ILE A 332 -7.94 18.21 19.40
C ILE A 332 -7.78 17.08 20.40
N MET A 333 -8.28 17.30 21.62
CA MET A 333 -8.38 16.30 22.68
C MET A 333 -9.85 16.10 23.05
N LYS A 334 -10.33 14.85 22.98
CA LYS A 334 -11.66 14.46 23.47
C LYS A 334 -11.51 13.26 24.37
N SER A 335 -11.19 13.52 25.64
CA SER A 335 -11.06 12.49 26.64
C SER A 335 -12.40 12.19 27.32
N SER A 336 -12.68 10.90 27.53
CA SER A 336 -13.75 10.44 28.42
C SER A 336 -13.35 10.38 29.89
N SER A 337 -12.06 10.51 30.21
CA SER A 337 -11.54 10.40 31.57
C SER A 337 -11.91 11.64 32.39
N GLU A 338 -12.44 11.40 33.59
CA GLU A 338 -12.67 12.45 34.59
C GLU A 338 -11.37 12.97 35.21
N GLU A 339 -10.23 12.32 34.98
CA GLU A 339 -8.93 12.78 35.49
C GLU A 339 -8.26 13.80 34.57
N PHE A 340 -8.64 13.82 33.28
CA PHE A 340 -8.00 14.70 32.29
C PHE A 340 -8.28 16.19 32.59
N ASP A 341 -7.21 16.98 32.67
CA ASP A 341 -7.26 18.42 32.91
C ASP A 341 -7.03 19.22 31.61
N CYS A 342 -8.13 19.71 31.03
CA CYS A 342 -8.06 20.55 29.83
C CYS A 342 -7.36 21.88 30.06
N SER A 343 -7.50 22.50 31.24
CA SER A 343 -6.86 23.78 31.53
C SER A 343 -5.34 23.64 31.59
N ASP A 344 -4.86 22.58 32.23
CA ASP A 344 -3.44 22.24 32.26
C ASP A 344 -2.92 21.94 30.85
N TRP A 345 -3.60 21.04 30.12
CA TRP A 345 -3.19 20.65 28.77
C TRP A 345 -3.12 21.82 27.79
N MET A 346 -4.17 22.64 27.72
CA MET A 346 -4.27 23.78 26.80
C MET A 346 -3.26 24.89 27.09
N LYS A 347 -2.73 24.94 28.32
CA LYS A 347 -1.73 25.92 28.76
C LYS A 347 -0.31 25.39 28.64
N ASN A 348 -0.05 24.19 29.16
CA ASN A 348 1.29 23.68 29.39
C ASN A 348 1.78 22.70 28.32
N GLU A 349 0.88 21.96 27.67
CA GLU A 349 1.25 20.94 26.67
C GLU A 349 1.12 21.47 25.24
N VAL A 350 -0.01 22.08 24.90
CA VAL A 350 -0.28 22.55 23.52
C VAL A 350 -0.29 24.08 23.37
N GLY A 351 -0.19 24.80 24.49
CA GLY A 351 -0.43 26.24 24.55
C GLY A 351 0.48 27.06 23.63
N ASP A 352 1.78 26.76 23.68
CA ASP A 352 2.81 27.51 22.97
C ASP A 352 3.31 26.83 21.70
N VAL A 353 2.81 25.62 21.36
CA VAL A 353 3.29 24.83 20.22
C VAL A 353 2.36 24.88 19.01
N VAL A 354 1.07 25.13 19.20
CA VAL A 354 0.11 25.20 18.07
C VAL A 354 0.29 26.50 17.29
N ARG A 355 0.38 26.41 15.96
CA ARG A 355 0.48 27.53 15.02
C ARG A 355 -0.44 27.26 13.83
N GLY A 356 -1.54 27.99 13.75
CA GLY A 356 -2.54 27.83 12.70
C GLY A 356 -3.56 26.72 12.98
N GLY A 357 -4.77 27.10 13.41
CA GLY A 357 -5.89 26.19 13.62
C GLY A 357 -6.67 26.51 14.89
N LYS A 358 -7.00 25.46 15.65
CA LYS A 358 -7.64 25.57 16.96
C LYS A 358 -7.04 24.60 17.97
N VAL A 359 -7.13 24.97 19.23
CA VAL A 359 -6.97 24.06 20.38
C VAL A 359 -8.37 23.76 20.89
N GLU A 360 -8.78 22.51 20.82
CA GLU A 360 -10.06 22.01 21.31
C GLU A 360 -9.81 20.93 22.36
N CYS A 361 -10.36 21.10 23.56
CA CYS A 361 -10.23 20.11 24.63
C CYS A 361 -11.57 19.79 25.28
N GLY A 362 -11.88 18.49 25.38
CA GLY A 362 -12.94 17.96 26.24
C GLY A 362 -12.39 16.92 27.19
N SER A 363 -12.89 16.91 28.42
CA SER A 363 -12.62 15.89 29.42
C SER A 363 -13.90 15.22 29.91
N GLY A 364 -13.76 14.07 30.56
CA GLY A 364 -14.87 13.34 31.18
C GLY A 364 -15.65 14.13 32.23
N LYS A 365 -15.19 15.33 32.62
CA LYS A 365 -15.92 16.25 33.50
C LYS A 365 -17.05 17.00 32.78
N SER A 366 -16.91 17.31 31.48
CA SER A 366 -17.86 18.14 30.72
C SER A 366 -18.39 17.46 29.46
N THR A 367 -19.59 17.83 29.03
CA THR A 367 -20.17 17.45 27.72
C THR A 367 -19.86 18.46 26.62
N SER A 368 -19.25 19.59 26.95
CA SER A 368 -18.76 20.59 25.99
C SER A 368 -17.23 20.56 25.91
N THR A 369 -16.67 20.98 24.78
CA THR A 369 -15.24 21.22 24.63
C THR A 369 -14.92 22.70 24.80
N GLU A 370 -13.79 23.00 25.43
CA GLU A 370 -13.18 24.32 25.43
C GLU A 370 -12.45 24.52 24.10
N VAL A 371 -12.65 25.68 23.47
CA VAL A 371 -12.09 25.98 22.14
C VAL A 371 -11.39 27.32 22.14
N VAL A 372 -10.14 27.31 21.69
CA VAL A 372 -9.32 28.50 21.43
C VAL A 372 -8.86 28.46 19.98
N MET A 373 -9.13 29.52 19.23
CA MET A 373 -8.60 29.69 17.88
C MET A 373 -7.18 30.24 17.96
N VAL A 374 -6.28 29.70 17.12
CA VAL A 374 -4.87 30.09 17.09
C VAL A 374 -4.47 30.41 15.66
N ASP A 375 -3.98 31.61 15.42
CA ASP A 375 -3.50 32.00 14.10
C ASP A 375 -2.08 31.48 13.82
N GLU A 376 -1.51 31.81 12.65
CA GLU A 376 -0.14 31.41 12.29
C GLU A 376 0.95 32.09 13.14
N SER A 377 0.64 33.25 13.73
CA SER A 377 1.55 34.01 14.60
C SER A 377 1.54 33.50 16.05
N GLY A 378 0.54 32.69 16.42
CA GLY A 378 0.31 32.19 17.77
C GLY A 378 -0.67 33.04 18.59
N GLU A 379 -1.33 34.02 17.98
CA GLU A 379 -2.36 34.83 18.65
C GLU A 379 -3.61 33.97 18.94
N ARG A 380 -4.15 34.12 20.16
CA ARG A 380 -5.23 33.28 20.69
C ARG A 380 -6.51 34.08 20.82
N THR A 381 -7.60 33.55 20.26
CA THR A 381 -8.95 34.12 20.44
C THR A 381 -9.93 33.05 20.91
N GLN A 382 -10.95 33.46 21.67
CA GLN A 382 -11.96 32.53 22.18
C GLN A 382 -12.81 31.98 21.03
N GLY A 383 -12.91 30.65 20.93
CA GLY A 383 -13.81 29.98 19.99
C GLY A 383 -15.14 29.59 20.64
N GLU A 384 -16.11 29.22 19.80
CA GLU A 384 -17.36 28.63 20.27
C GLU A 384 -17.10 27.23 20.85
N PRO A 385 -17.65 26.90 22.05
CA PRO A 385 -17.53 25.57 22.63
C PRO A 385 -18.05 24.49 21.67
N GLY A 386 -17.29 23.39 21.56
CA GLY A 386 -17.72 22.20 20.81
C GLY A 386 -18.39 21.17 21.71
N ILE A 387 -18.52 19.94 21.20
CA ILE A 387 -19.17 18.83 21.89
C ILE A 387 -18.12 17.79 22.28
N ASN A 388 -18.11 17.45 23.57
CA ASN A 388 -17.39 16.31 24.08
C ASN A 388 -18.36 15.12 24.17
N ASP A 389 -18.25 14.20 23.23
CA ASP A 389 -19.12 13.03 23.17
C ASP A 389 -18.78 12.07 24.33
N LYS A 390 -19.39 12.28 25.50
CA LYS A 390 -19.35 11.32 26.59
C LYS A 390 -20.10 10.05 26.17
N ASN A 391 -19.33 9.01 25.89
CA ASN A 391 -19.75 7.64 25.62
C ASN A 391 -20.54 7.36 24.34
N LYS A 392 -19.96 6.42 23.58
CA LYS A 392 -20.56 5.63 22.50
C LYS A 392 -21.90 5.04 22.95
N ASN A 393 -23.01 5.69 22.62
CA ASN A 393 -24.20 4.93 22.26
C ASN A 393 -24.02 4.44 20.83
N LYS A 394 -23.98 3.12 20.70
CA LYS A 394 -23.99 2.37 19.44
C LYS A 394 -25.09 2.93 18.53
N ASN A 395 -24.71 3.31 17.32
CA ASN A 395 -25.54 3.81 16.20
C ASN A 395 -25.57 5.34 16.00
N ALA A 396 -24.50 5.89 15.45
CA ALA A 396 -24.57 6.95 14.43
C ALA A 396 -23.20 7.13 13.76
N THR A 397 -22.93 6.36 12.71
CA THR A 397 -21.87 6.66 11.76
C THR A 397 -22.27 7.91 10.96
N LYS A 398 -21.70 9.06 11.33
CA LYS A 398 -21.51 10.18 10.40
C LYS A 398 -20.08 10.69 10.58
N TYR A 399 -19.14 10.04 9.90
CA TYR A 399 -17.88 10.66 9.56
C TYR A 399 -18.19 11.88 8.68
N GLY A 400 -18.08 13.08 9.27
CA GLY A 400 -18.16 14.33 8.54
C GLY A 400 -16.91 14.49 7.70
N ASN A 401 -17.03 14.27 6.39
CA ASN A 401 -16.07 14.76 5.41
C ASN A 401 -16.09 16.29 5.43
N SER A 402 -15.23 16.89 6.23
CA SER A 402 -14.76 18.25 5.99
C SER A 402 -13.38 18.40 6.59
N LEU A 403 -12.35 18.38 5.74
CA LEU A 403 -11.12 19.17 5.86
C LEU A 403 -10.08 18.61 4.88
N PHE A 404 -10.21 18.91 3.59
CA PHE A 404 -9.07 19.06 2.68
C PHE A 404 -9.55 19.90 1.48
N LYS A 405 -9.32 21.21 1.53
CA LYS A 405 -9.20 22.02 0.32
C LYS A 405 -7.92 22.83 0.43
N SER A 406 -6.98 22.46 -0.42
CA SER A 406 -5.79 23.23 -0.74
C SER A 406 -6.19 24.60 -1.28
N SER A 407 -5.39 25.60 -0.91
CA SER A 407 -5.44 26.98 -1.38
C SER A 407 -5.35 27.06 -2.91
N GLY A 408 -6.33 27.70 -3.54
CA GLY A 408 -6.31 28.02 -4.97
C GLY A 408 -7.37 29.05 -5.37
N SER A 409 -6.92 30.29 -5.59
CA SER A 409 -7.42 31.31 -6.52
C SER A 409 -8.93 31.65 -6.56
N LYS A 410 -9.22 32.93 -6.26
CA LYS A 410 -10.47 33.69 -6.49
C LYS A 410 -11.17 33.38 -7.83
N LYS A 411 -12.51 33.25 -7.80
CA LYS A 411 -13.47 33.94 -8.68
C LYS A 411 -14.93 33.70 -8.24
N ASP A 412 -15.54 34.77 -7.76
CA ASP A 412 -16.91 35.29 -7.90
C ASP A 412 -18.11 34.41 -8.32
N LYS A 413 -19.21 34.69 -7.58
CA LYS A 413 -20.66 34.71 -7.90
C LYS A 413 -21.54 33.49 -7.56
N CYS A 414 -22.19 33.63 -6.39
CA CYS A 414 -23.64 33.69 -6.16
C CYS A 414 -24.56 32.66 -6.87
N PHE A 415 -25.20 31.75 -6.11
CA PHE A 415 -26.66 31.56 -6.08
C PHE A 415 -27.06 30.62 -4.93
N THR A 416 -28.24 30.89 -4.35
CA THR A 416 -28.87 30.33 -3.13
C THR A 416 -29.50 28.94 -3.31
N PRO A 417 -29.87 28.23 -2.20
CA PRO A 417 -30.13 26.79 -2.18
C PRO A 417 -31.63 26.42 -2.29
N LEU A 418 -31.92 25.19 -2.71
CA LEU A 418 -33.23 24.56 -2.51
C LEU A 418 -33.08 23.17 -1.87
N ILE A 419 -33.91 22.92 -0.86
CA ILE A 419 -33.95 21.77 0.02
C ILE A 419 -35.04 20.79 -0.46
N THR A 420 -34.87 19.48 -0.18
CA THR A 420 -35.90 18.41 0.03
C THR A 420 -36.58 17.84 -1.24
N VAL A 421 -36.94 16.55 -1.41
CA VAL A 421 -37.35 15.42 -0.54
C VAL A 421 -37.06 14.06 -1.25
N VAL A 422 -36.87 13.00 -0.46
CA VAL A 422 -36.78 11.56 -0.76
C VAL A 422 -38.11 10.95 -1.24
N PHE A 423 -38.13 10.06 -2.25
CA PHE A 423 -39.08 8.93 -2.27
C PHE A 423 -38.55 7.70 -3.03
N ILE A 424 -38.83 6.55 -2.44
CA ILE A 424 -38.49 5.17 -2.78
C ILE A 424 -39.49 4.64 -3.83
N HIS A 425 -39.04 3.88 -4.86
CA HIS A 425 -39.53 2.52 -5.10
C HIS A 425 -38.82 1.75 -6.24
N MET A 426 -38.70 0.45 -5.98
CA MET A 426 -38.18 -0.66 -6.76
C MET A 426 -38.97 -1.02 -8.04
N PHE A 427 -38.22 -1.64 -8.97
CA PHE A 427 -38.57 -2.76 -9.88
C PHE A 427 -39.75 -2.65 -10.85
N GLY A 428 -39.47 -2.99 -12.11
CA GLY A 428 -40.43 -3.70 -12.96
C GLY A 428 -40.34 -3.39 -14.45
N PHE A 429 -39.55 -4.19 -15.18
CA PHE A 429 -39.75 -4.61 -16.57
C PHE A 429 -41.00 -4.07 -17.31
N LEU A 430 -40.84 -3.52 -18.53
CA LEU A 430 -41.07 -4.29 -19.76
C LEU A 430 -40.69 -3.52 -21.05
N LEU A 431 -40.37 -4.35 -22.04
CA LEU A 431 -40.02 -4.11 -23.44
C LEU A 431 -40.97 -3.21 -24.25
N LYS A 432 -40.35 -2.64 -25.30
CA LYS A 432 -40.79 -2.51 -26.72
C LYS A 432 -41.38 -1.19 -27.22
N CYS A 433 -40.66 -0.69 -28.23
CA CYS A 433 -41.10 -0.18 -29.54
C CYS A 433 -41.12 1.35 -29.79
N ILE A 434 -40.24 1.75 -30.74
CA ILE A 434 -40.45 2.74 -31.83
C ILE A 434 -40.46 4.21 -31.33
N PHE A 435 -39.53 5.12 -31.66
CA PHE A 435 -38.83 5.48 -32.91
C PHE A 435 -37.39 5.91 -32.64
#